data_AF-A0A429BQH8-F1
#
_entry.id   AF-A0A429BQH8-F1
#
_cell.length_a   1.000
_cell.length_b   1.000
_cell.length_c   1.000
_cell.angle_alpha   90.00
_cell.angle_beta   90.00
_cell.angle_gamma   90.00
#
_symmetry.space_group_name_H-M   'P 1'
#
loop_
_entity.id
_entity.type
_entity.pdbx_description
1 polymer ?
#
loop_
_entity_poly.entity_id
_entity_poly.type
_entity_poly.pdbx_seq_one_letter_code
_entity_poly.pdbx_strand_id
1 'polypeptide(L)'
;MGHDHPAAMSPCINCGRLFLYDPERVVSVLVDPETGRYPEPSRRHHAVRVPACHFCVRAANVERRKRGLPLGYEGDTYADLEARLAQEERWR
;
A
#
# COMPACT_ATOMS: atom_id res chain seq x y z
N MET A 1 10.59 17.17 13.68
CA MET A 1 9.40 18.03 13.71
C MET A 1 8.28 17.21 13.09
N GLY A 2 7.26 16.86 13.88
CA GLY A 2 6.21 15.93 13.46
C GLY A 2 5.33 16.59 12.41
N HIS A 3 5.30 16.02 11.21
CA HIS A 3 4.32 16.37 10.20
C HIS A 3 2.99 15.74 10.64
N ASP A 4 2.09 16.55 11.20
CA ASP A 4 0.68 16.23 11.37
C ASP A 4 0.06 16.14 9.96
N HIS A 5 0.09 14.96 9.36
CA HIS A 5 -0.62 14.73 8.11
C HIS A 5 -2.12 14.60 8.43
N PRO A 6 -3.01 15.27 7.68
CA PRO A 6 -4.43 15.18 7.91
C PRO A 6 -4.90 13.73 7.72
N ALA A 7 -5.44 13.13 8.78
CA ALA A 7 -6.04 11.81 8.71
C ALA A 7 -7.23 11.83 7.73
N ALA A 8 -7.25 10.88 6.80
CA ALA A 8 -8.36 10.62 5.90
C ALA A 8 -9.11 9.35 6.31
N MET A 9 -10.33 9.20 5.81
CA MET A 9 -11.16 8.04 6.05
C MET A 9 -11.76 7.54 4.75
N SER A 10 -11.59 6.24 4.48
CA SER A 10 -12.14 5.59 3.30
C SER A 10 -12.24 4.07 3.52
N PRO A 11 -13.03 3.35 2.71
CA PRO A 11 -13.15 1.90 2.85
C PRO A 11 -11.89 1.19 2.35
N CYS A 12 -11.50 0.12 3.03
CA CYS A 12 -10.46 -0.79 2.55
C CYS A 12 -10.87 -1.44 1.23
N ILE A 13 -10.00 -1.38 0.22
CA ILE A 13 -10.23 -2.03 -1.08
C ILE A 13 -10.47 -3.55 -0.99
N ASN A 14 -9.91 -4.22 0.01
CA ASN A 14 -9.99 -5.69 0.11
C ASN A 14 -11.18 -6.18 0.95
N CYS A 15 -11.64 -5.41 1.95
CA CYS A 15 -12.68 -5.87 2.88
C CYS A 15 -13.83 -4.88 3.09
N GLY A 16 -13.79 -3.71 2.44
CA GLY A 16 -14.82 -2.68 2.52
C GLY A 16 -14.90 -1.93 3.84
N ARG A 17 -14.18 -2.35 4.89
CA ARG A 17 -14.23 -1.71 6.20
C ARG A 17 -13.67 -0.29 6.15
N LEU A 18 -14.45 0.68 6.64
CA LEU A 18 -13.99 2.05 6.86
C LEU A 18 -12.91 2.10 7.93
N PHE A 19 -11.84 2.84 7.66
CA PHE A 19 -10.75 3.06 8.61
C PHE A 19 -10.12 4.44 8.42
N LEU A 20 -9.54 4.97 9.49
CA LEU A 20 -8.73 6.19 9.47
C LEU A 20 -7.30 5.84 9.08
N TYR A 21 -6.67 6.68 8.27
CA TYR A 21 -5.29 6.52 7.83
C TYR A 21 -4.67 7.85 7.43
N ASP A 22 -3.34 7.87 7.40
CA ASP A 22 -2.56 8.94 6.79
C ASP A 22 -2.44 8.68 5.28
N PRO A 23 -2.97 9.56 4.41
CA PRO A 23 -2.91 9.39 2.94
C PRO A 23 -1.51 9.22 2.36
N GLU A 24 -0.49 9.77 3.02
CA GLU A 24 0.89 9.69 2.55
C GLU A 24 1.58 8.40 2.99
N ARG A 25 1.06 7.73 4.03
CA ARG A 25 1.70 6.54 4.63
C ARG A 25 0.91 5.26 4.44
N VAL A 26 -0.35 5.34 4.05
CA VAL A 26 -1.22 4.16 3.89
C VAL A 26 -0.76 3.28 2.72
N VAL A 27 -0.75 1.98 2.95
CA VAL A 27 -0.60 1.00 1.87
C VAL A 27 -1.78 1.14 0.93
N SER A 28 -1.48 1.34 -0.36
CA SER A 28 -2.49 1.47 -1.40
C SER A 28 -2.17 0.60 -2.60
N VAL A 29 -3.20 0.26 -3.34
CA VAL A 29 -3.11 -0.44 -4.62
C VAL A 29 -3.55 0.49 -5.73
N LEU A 30 -2.86 0.40 -6.87
CA LEU A 30 -3.30 1.06 -8.09
C LEU A 30 -4.47 0.30 -8.67
N VAL A 31 -5.56 1.02 -8.93
CA VAL A 31 -6.75 0.50 -9.59
C VAL A 31 -7.16 1.43 -10.73
N ASP A 32 -7.66 0.84 -11.81
CA ASP A 32 -8.41 1.57 -12.82
C ASP A 32 -9.79 1.93 -12.24
N PRO A 33 -10.12 3.22 -12.11
CA PRO A 33 -11.36 3.65 -11.47
C PRO A 33 -12.63 3.25 -12.23
N GLU A 34 -12.54 2.96 -13.53
CA GLU A 34 -13.70 2.54 -14.32
C GLU A 34 -14.02 1.06 -14.12
N THR A 35 -12.99 0.22 -13.95
CA THR A 35 -13.15 -1.24 -13.88
C THR A 35 -13.04 -1.78 -12.46
N GLY A 36 -12.47 -1.02 -11.54
CA GLY A 36 -12.15 -1.45 -10.18
C GLY A 36 -11.06 -2.53 -10.11
N ARG A 37 -10.31 -2.74 -11.21
CA ARG A 37 -9.27 -3.77 -11.33
C ARG A 37 -7.88 -3.15 -11.41
N TYR A 38 -6.86 -4.00 -11.35
CA TYR A 38 -5.49 -3.55 -11.62
C TYR A 38 -5.40 -2.97 -13.04
N PRO A 39 -4.82 -1.77 -13.23
CA PRO A 39 -4.81 -1.10 -14.52
C PRO A 39 -3.96 -1.87 -15.53
N GLU A 40 -4.48 -1.99 -16.76
CA GLU A 40 -3.66 -2.42 -17.90
C GLU A 40 -2.48 -1.47 -18.11
N PRO A 41 -1.33 -1.94 -18.66
CA PRO A 41 -0.15 -1.11 -18.86
C PRO A 41 -0.43 0.21 -19.59
N SER A 42 -1.28 0.18 -20.62
CA SER A 42 -1.70 1.35 -21.41
C SER A 42 -2.52 2.36 -20.59
N ARG A 43 -3.21 1.92 -19.54
CA ARG A 43 -4.14 2.74 -18.73
C ARG A 43 -3.58 3.17 -17.38
N ARG A 44 -2.33 2.81 -17.06
CA ARG A 44 -1.71 3.13 -15.75
C ARG A 44 -1.73 4.60 -15.39
N HIS A 45 -1.70 5.50 -16.37
CA HIS A 45 -1.74 6.95 -16.15
C HIS A 45 -3.09 7.47 -15.64
N HIS A 46 -4.17 6.68 -15.81
CA HIS A 46 -5.50 6.97 -15.26
C HIS A 46 -5.77 6.26 -13.93
N ALA A 47 -4.83 5.44 -13.45
CA ALA A 47 -5.03 4.64 -12.25
C ALA A 47 -5.01 5.51 -10.99
N VAL A 48 -5.89 5.19 -10.05
CA VAL A 48 -5.96 5.84 -8.74
C VAL A 48 -5.39 4.91 -7.66
N ARG A 49 -4.82 5.50 -6.61
CA ARG A 49 -4.39 4.77 -5.43
C ARG A 49 -5.56 4.61 -4.47
N VAL A 50 -5.90 3.36 -4.13
CA VAL A 50 -6.97 3.04 -3.18
C VAL A 50 -6.37 2.30 -1.98
N PRO A 51 -6.70 2.70 -0.74
CA PRO A 51 -6.01 2.22 0.43
C PRO A 51 -6.48 0.84 0.89
N ALA A 52 -5.57 0.10 1.50
CA ALA A 52 -5.81 -1.19 2.14
C ALA A 52 -5.57 -1.07 3.65
N CYS A 53 -6.49 -1.60 4.45
CA CYS A 53 -6.34 -1.57 5.89
C CYS A 53 -5.23 -2.52 6.37
N HIS A 54 -4.63 -2.20 7.52
CA HIS A 54 -3.50 -2.95 8.08
C HIS A 54 -3.82 -4.45 8.28
N PHE A 55 -5.07 -4.79 8.63
CA PHE A 55 -5.49 -6.19 8.79
C PHE A 55 -5.38 -6.99 7.49
N CYS A 56 -5.83 -6.42 6.37
CA CYS A 56 -5.76 -7.07 5.07
C CYS A 56 -4.32 -7.16 4.56
N VAL A 57 -3.50 -6.13 4.80
CA VAL A 57 -2.07 -6.16 4.46
C VAL A 57 -1.36 -7.27 5.24
N ARG A 58 -1.61 -7.36 6.55
CA ARG A 58 -1.04 -8.41 7.40
C ARG A 58 -1.44 -9.81 6.93
N ALA A 59 -2.71 -10.03 6.62
CA ALA A 59 -3.19 -11.30 6.09
C ALA A 59 -2.52 -11.66 4.74
N ALA A 60 -2.40 -10.70 3.83
CA ALA A 60 -1.73 -10.90 2.55
C ALA A 60 -0.24 -11.25 2.73
N ASN A 61 0.45 -10.65 3.70
CA ASN A 61 1.85 -10.95 3.99
C ASN A 61 2.04 -12.35 4.59
N VAL A 62 1.10 -12.84 5.41
CA VAL A 62 1.12 -14.23 5.89
C VAL A 62 1.08 -15.20 4.71
N GLU A 63 0.20 -14.98 3.74
CA GLU A 63 0.10 -15.83 2.55
C GLU A 63 1.33 -15.72 1.64
N ARG A 64 1.91 -14.52 1.49
CA ARG A 64 3.17 -14.34 0.76
C ARG A 64 4.32 -15.10 1.41
N ARG A 65 4.45 -15.03 2.74
CA ARG A 65 5.48 -15.73 3.50
C ARG A 65 5.39 -17.25 3.31
N LYS A 66 4.17 -17.81 3.38
CA LYS A 66 3.93 -19.25 3.12
C LYS A 66 4.38 -19.67 1.72
N ARG A 67 4.33 -18.76 0.74
CA ARG A 67 4.69 -19.01 -0.67
C ARG A 67 6.14 -18.65 -1.00
N GLY A 68 6.95 -18.24 -0.01
CA GLY A 68 8.32 -17.75 -0.26
C GLY A 68 8.36 -16.48 -1.11
N LEU A 69 7.26 -15.73 -1.17
CA LEU A 69 7.18 -14.49 -1.94
C LEU A 69 7.65 -13.31 -1.09
N PRO A 70 8.23 -12.27 -1.73
CA PRO A 70 8.53 -11.04 -1.03
C PRO A 70 7.24 -10.44 -0.45
N LEU A 71 7.37 -9.90 0.75
CA LEU A 71 6.27 -9.27 1.45
C LEU A 71 5.81 -8.05 0.66
N GLY A 72 4.49 -7.85 0.62
CA GLY A 72 3.90 -6.76 -0.13
C GLY A 72 4.30 -5.41 0.46
N TYR A 73 4.55 -5.39 1.79
CA TYR A 73 5.11 -4.30 2.60
C TYR A 73 5.01 -4.66 4.11
N GLU A 74 6.06 -4.48 4.92
CA GLU A 74 6.07 -4.85 6.37
C GLU A 74 6.25 -3.65 7.33
N GLY A 75 6.27 -2.41 6.82
CA GLY A 75 6.41 -1.20 7.64
C GLY A 75 5.07 -0.72 8.20
N ASP A 76 5.11 0.08 9.25
CA ASP A 76 3.95 0.86 9.68
C ASP A 76 3.82 2.16 8.85
N THR A 77 4.90 2.59 8.16
CA THR A 77 4.95 3.82 7.33
C THR A 77 5.92 3.78 6.13
N TYR A 78 5.69 4.59 5.08
CA TYR A 78 6.51 4.61 3.85
C TYR A 78 8.00 4.91 4.11
N ALA A 79 8.33 5.55 5.23
CA ALA A 79 9.70 5.77 5.71
C ALA A 79 10.48 4.45 5.86
N ASP A 80 9.81 3.36 6.25
CA ASP A 80 10.44 2.03 6.37
C ASP A 80 10.74 1.42 5.00
N LEU A 81 9.94 1.75 3.98
CA LEU A 81 10.17 1.32 2.59
C LEU A 81 11.30 2.11 1.95
N GLU A 82 11.34 3.44 2.14
CA GLU A 82 12.43 4.29 1.66
C GLU A 82 13.76 3.91 2.30
N ALA A 83 13.78 3.63 3.61
CA ALA A 83 14.97 3.15 4.30
C ALA A 83 15.46 1.82 3.73
N ARG A 84 14.55 0.87 3.43
CA ARG A 84 14.91 -0.41 2.82
C ARG A 84 15.42 -0.27 1.39
N LEU A 85 14.75 0.52 0.55
CA LEU A 85 15.18 0.75 -0.83
C LEU A 85 16.54 1.46 -0.89
N ALA A 86 16.76 2.46 -0.04
CA ALA A 86 18.05 3.14 0.09
C ALA A 86 19.16 2.22 0.61
N GLN A 87 18.82 1.23 1.43
CA GLN A 87 19.76 0.21 1.89
C GLN A 87 20.12 -0.76 0.75
N GLU A 88 19.13 -1.22 -0.03
CA GLU A 88 19.34 -2.11 -1.19
C GLU A 88 20.17 -1.44 -2.32
N GLU A 89 20.03 -0.13 -2.52
CA GLU A 89 20.80 0.63 -3.52
C GLU A 89 22.25 0.89 -3.09
N ARG A 90 22.53 0.91 -1.77
CA ARG A 90 23.87 1.13 -1.21
C ARG A 90 24.79 -0.11 -1.27
N TRP A 91 24.21 -1.30 -1.45
CA TRP A 91 24.95 -2.57 -1.56
C TRP A 91 25.02 -3.09 -3.01
N ARG A 92 24.61 -2.27 -3.99
CA ARG A 92 24.92 -2.45 -5.42
C ARG A 92 26.15 -1.64 -5.81
#